data_AF-A0A813LDD2-F1
#
_entry.id   AF-A0A813LDD2-F1
#
_cell.length_a   1.000
_cell.length_b   1.000
_cell.length_c   1.000
_cell.angle_alpha   90.00
_cell.angle_beta   90.00
_cell.angle_gamma   90.00
#
_symmetry.space_group_name_H-M   'P 1'
#
loop_
_entity.id
_entity.type
_entity.pdbx_description
1 polymer ?
#
loop_
_entity_poly.entity_id
_entity_poly.type
_entity_poly.pdbx_seq_one_letter_code
_entity_poly.pdbx_strand_id
1 'polypeptide(L)'
;PSQQLVLFSSLLPHRFKLSEDGQVHWPSDPELQAFSEKFHIANALLMGAQQAASSVGVPAAAWEVLVKRVVQGSEVNHNQEDPYGSLAPAARGPAQAAVEDLMHELEGWSMELQRHCPEDWNQCSAILVQCLSGPNQKAAQNAFKV
;
A
#
# COMPACT_ATOMS: atom_id res chain seq x y z
N PRO A 1 1.22 17.42 -3.75
CA PRO A 1 1.65 17.82 -2.38
C PRO A 1 0.50 17.99 -1.38
N SER A 2 -0.56 18.76 -1.69
CA SER A 2 -1.62 19.09 -0.71
C SER A 2 -2.49 17.89 -0.29
N GLN A 3 -2.88 17.01 -1.22
CA GLN A 3 -3.72 15.85 -0.88
C GLN A 3 -2.98 14.81 -0.02
N GLN A 4 -1.71 14.54 -0.31
CA GLN A 4 -0.89 13.64 0.51
C GLN A 4 -0.67 14.22 1.91
N LEU A 5 -0.51 15.55 2.04
CA LEU A 5 -0.36 16.21 3.33
C LEU A 5 -1.60 15.99 4.19
N VAL A 6 -2.77 16.27 3.61
CA VAL A 6 -4.06 16.09 4.28
C VAL A 6 -4.23 14.63 4.70
N LEU A 7 -3.95 13.68 3.80
CA LEU A 7 -4.04 12.25 4.09
C LEU A 7 -3.11 11.83 5.23
N PHE A 8 -1.82 12.18 5.18
CA PHE A 8 -0.89 11.80 6.25
C PHE A 8 -1.23 12.50 7.57
N SER A 9 -1.67 13.76 7.54
CA SER A 9 -2.10 14.47 8.75
C SER A 9 -3.36 13.87 9.39
N SER A 10 -4.25 13.28 8.59
CA SER A 10 -5.44 12.60 9.12
C SER A 10 -5.12 11.20 9.63
N LEU A 11 -4.19 10.49 8.99
CA LEU A 11 -3.80 9.13 9.37
C LEU A 11 -2.79 9.07 10.52
N LEU A 12 -1.87 10.04 10.60
CA LEU A 12 -0.78 10.07 11.57
C LEU A 12 -0.75 11.40 12.33
N PRO A 13 -1.86 11.86 12.95
CA PRO A 13 -1.94 13.21 13.53
C PRO A 13 -0.85 13.47 14.57
N HIS A 14 -0.37 12.44 15.27
CA HIS A 14 0.69 12.53 16.27
C HIS A 14 2.08 12.85 15.69
N ARG A 15 2.32 12.62 14.39
CA ARG A 15 3.58 12.99 13.70
C ARG A 15 3.57 14.44 13.21
N PHE A 16 2.41 15.09 13.19
CA PHE A 16 2.25 16.45 12.71
C PHE A 16 2.16 17.41 13.90
N LYS A 17 2.96 18.49 13.85
CA LYS A 17 2.85 19.58 14.81
C LYS A 17 1.98 20.66 14.20
N LEU A 18 0.98 21.12 14.94
CA LEU A 18 0.23 22.32 14.57
C LEU A 18 1.17 23.52 14.76
N SER A 19 1.39 24.29 13.70
CA SER A 19 2.11 25.55 13.82
C SER A 19 1.27 26.59 14.58
N GLU A 20 1.92 27.64 15.11
CA GLU A 20 1.25 28.73 15.84
C GLU A 20 0.21 29.48 14.99
N ASP A 21 0.34 29.42 13.66
CA ASP A 21 -0.58 29.99 12.68
C ASP A 21 -1.78 29.08 12.35
N GLY A 22 -1.88 27.90 12.98
CA GLY A 22 -2.91 26.91 12.72
C GLY A 22 -2.76 26.18 11.38
N GLN A 23 -1.64 26.34 10.67
CA GLN A 23 -1.36 25.58 9.45
C GLN A 23 -0.69 24.24 9.76
N VAL A 24 -1.07 23.23 8.98
CA VAL A 24 -0.40 21.93 8.97
C VAL A 24 0.77 22.03 8.00
N HIS A 25 1.98 21.83 8.50
CA HIS A 25 3.17 21.74 7.65
C HIS A 25 3.58 20.29 7.46
N TRP A 26 4.34 20.05 6.39
CA TRP A 26 4.97 18.75 6.21
C TRP A 26 5.90 18.50 7.40
N PRO A 27 5.80 17.32 8.05
CA PRO A 27 6.58 17.05 9.23
C PRO A 27 8.04 17.00 8.82
N SER A 28 8.91 17.56 9.65
CA SER A 28 10.36 17.35 9.56
C SER A 28 10.77 15.94 10.01
N ASP A 29 9.83 14.99 9.97
CA ASP A 29 10.05 13.59 10.33
C ASP A 29 10.86 12.92 9.22
N PRO A 30 12.13 12.55 9.48
CA PRO A 30 12.98 11.94 8.47
C PRO A 30 12.47 10.56 8.04
N GLU A 31 11.76 9.82 8.90
CA GLU A 31 11.23 8.49 8.58
C GLU A 31 10.11 8.60 7.55
N LEU A 32 9.17 9.53 7.76
CA LEU A 32 8.04 9.73 6.83
C LEU A 32 8.52 10.27 5.48
N GLN A 33 9.53 11.14 5.49
CA GLN A 33 10.16 11.63 4.26
C GLN A 33 10.84 10.50 3.49
N ALA A 34 11.62 9.65 4.17
CA ALA A 34 12.27 8.50 3.57
C ALA A 34 11.25 7.51 2.98
N PHE A 35 10.14 7.25 3.68
CA PHE A 35 9.05 6.42 3.17
C PHE A 35 8.42 7.00 1.90
N SER A 36 8.12 8.31 1.89
CA SER A 36 7.58 8.99 0.71
C SER A 36 8.55 8.93 -0.48
N GLU A 37 9.85 9.08 -0.22
CA GLU A 37 10.89 8.96 -1.25
C GLU A 37 10.94 7.54 -1.84
N LYS A 38 10.94 6.50 -0.99
CA LYS A 38 10.86 5.09 -1.43
C LYS A 38 9.63 4.84 -2.30
N PHE A 39 8.46 5.37 -1.93
CA PHE A 39 7.24 5.28 -2.75
C PHE A 39 7.44 5.92 -4.13
N HIS A 40 8.01 7.12 -4.19
CA HIS A 40 8.26 7.80 -5.45
C HIS A 40 9.26 7.06 -6.34
N ILE A 41 10.34 6.52 -5.75
CA ILE A 41 11.34 5.72 -6.47
C ILE A 41 10.69 4.45 -7.06
N ALA A 42 9.96 3.68 -6.23
CA ALA A 42 9.29 2.46 -6.69
C ALA A 42 8.27 2.76 -7.80
N ASN A 43 7.45 3.80 -7.64
CA ASN A 43 6.47 4.20 -8.64
C ASN A 43 7.12 4.65 -9.95
N ALA A 44 8.20 5.44 -9.88
CA ALA A 44 8.94 5.88 -11.07
C ALA A 44 9.57 4.69 -11.82
N LEU A 45 10.15 3.73 -11.11
CA LEU A 45 10.74 2.52 -11.69
C LEU A 45 9.66 1.65 -12.36
N LEU A 46 8.51 1.47 -11.73
CA LEU A 46 7.38 0.74 -12.32
C LEU A 46 6.87 1.41 -13.59
N MET A 47 6.64 2.72 -13.56
CA MET A 47 6.19 3.48 -14.74
C MET A 47 7.22 3.39 -15.87
N GLY A 48 8.51 3.55 -15.58
CA GLY A 48 9.58 3.42 -16.58
C GLY A 48 9.67 2.01 -17.17
N ALA A 49 9.54 0.98 -16.34
CA ALA A 49 9.55 -0.41 -16.77
C ALA A 49 8.34 -0.77 -17.66
N GLN A 50 7.17 -0.20 -17.38
CA GLN A 50 5.94 -0.39 -18.16
C GLN A 50 6.02 0.32 -19.52
N GLN A 51 6.56 1.53 -19.55
CA GLN A 51 6.81 2.26 -20.79
C GLN A 51 7.78 1.51 -21.70
N ALA A 52 8.84 0.93 -21.13
CA ALA A 52 9.81 0.13 -21.87
C ALA A 52 9.25 -1.21 -22.39
N ALA A 53 8.22 -1.76 -21.76
CA ALA A 53 7.56 -3.01 -22.17
C ALA A 53 6.52 -2.81 -23.27
N SER A 54 6.01 -1.60 -23.44
CA SER A 54 4.83 -1.32 -24.27
C SER A 54 5.20 -1.21 -25.75
N SER A 55 5.16 -2.35 -26.46
CA SER A 55 5.01 -2.37 -27.92
C SER A 55 3.64 -2.90 -28.39
N VAL A 56 2.91 -3.69 -27.59
CA VAL A 56 1.63 -4.33 -28.02
C VAL A 56 0.58 -4.53 -26.89
N GLY A 57 0.85 -4.19 -25.62
CA GLY A 57 -0.06 -4.48 -24.48
C GLY A 57 -0.68 -3.26 -23.80
N VAL A 58 -1.81 -3.45 -23.09
CA VAL A 58 -2.32 -2.46 -22.12
C VAL A 58 -1.37 -2.47 -20.93
N PRO A 59 -0.61 -1.40 -20.67
CA PRO A 59 0.25 -1.36 -19.50
C PRO A 59 -0.62 -1.48 -18.25
N ALA A 60 -0.31 -2.45 -17.38
CA ALA A 60 -0.84 -2.44 -16.02
C ALA A 60 -0.49 -1.09 -15.39
N ALA A 61 -1.37 -0.50 -14.59
CA ALA A 61 -0.99 0.72 -13.89
C ALA A 61 0.07 0.38 -12.84
N ALA A 62 1.08 1.22 -12.62
CA ALA A 62 2.06 1.03 -11.53
C ALA A 62 1.37 0.75 -10.17
N TRP A 63 0.22 1.39 -9.95
CA TRP A 63 -0.65 1.14 -8.81
C TRP A 63 -1.17 -0.30 -8.73
N GLU A 64 -1.55 -0.93 -9.84
CA GLU A 64 -2.04 -2.31 -9.85
C GLU A 64 -0.94 -3.28 -9.41
N VAL A 65 0.32 -3.04 -9.81
CA VAL A 65 1.46 -3.86 -9.37
C VAL A 65 1.64 -3.76 -7.87
N LEU A 66 1.60 -2.54 -7.32
CA LEU A 66 1.70 -2.31 -5.87
C LEU A 66 0.56 -3.03 -5.12
N VAL A 67 -0.68 -2.89 -5.58
CA VAL A 67 -1.86 -3.53 -4.98
C VAL A 67 -1.75 -5.05 -5.05
N LYS A 68 -1.43 -5.61 -6.22
CA LYS A 68 -1.24 -7.06 -6.39
C LYS A 68 -0.17 -7.57 -5.42
N ARG A 69 0.96 -6.86 -5.32
CA ARG A 69 2.05 -7.25 -4.43
C ARG A 69 1.64 -7.21 -2.94
N VAL A 70 0.91 -6.19 -2.51
CA VAL A 70 0.38 -6.12 -1.13
C VAL A 70 -0.56 -7.30 -0.82
N VAL A 71 -1.46 -7.63 -1.76
CA VAL A 71 -2.46 -8.70 -1.57
C VAL A 71 -1.83 -10.09 -1.59
N GLN A 72 -0.84 -10.33 -2.45
CA GLN A 72 -0.19 -11.63 -2.60
C GLN A 72 0.79 -11.94 -1.46
N GLY A 73 1.33 -10.91 -0.80
CA GLY A 73 2.37 -11.10 0.22
C GLY A 73 3.72 -11.50 -0.39
N SER A 74 4.69 -11.83 0.47
CA SER A 74 6.05 -12.21 0.06
C SER A 74 6.21 -13.68 -0.31
N GLU A 75 5.20 -14.51 -0.03
CA GLU A 75 5.26 -15.95 -0.29
C GLU A 75 5.08 -16.25 -1.78
N VAL A 76 6.05 -16.97 -2.35
CA VAL A 76 5.98 -17.42 -3.74
C VAL A 76 4.98 -18.56 -3.85
N ASN A 77 3.74 -18.23 -4.20
CA ASN A 77 2.73 -19.23 -4.52
C ASN A 77 2.76 -19.49 -6.03
N HIS A 78 3.19 -20.69 -6.45
CA HIS A 78 3.36 -21.04 -7.87
C HIS A 78 2.07 -20.96 -8.71
N ASN A 79 0.92 -20.84 -8.05
CA ASN A 79 -0.39 -20.70 -8.69
C ASN A 79 -0.86 -19.23 -8.85
N GLN A 80 -0.08 -18.25 -8.36
CA GLN A 80 -0.44 -16.84 -8.48
C GLN A 80 0.24 -16.19 -9.68
N GLU A 81 -0.47 -15.24 -10.31
CA GLU A 81 0.06 -14.41 -11.39
C GLU A 81 1.21 -13.54 -10.84
N ASP A 82 2.38 -13.61 -11.48
CA ASP A 82 3.54 -12.76 -11.15
C ASP A 82 3.16 -11.27 -11.33
N PRO A 83 3.16 -10.46 -10.25
CA PRO A 83 2.77 -9.05 -10.33
C PRO A 83 3.73 -8.23 -11.20
N TYR A 84 4.94 -8.72 -11.45
CA TYR A 84 5.95 -8.09 -12.28
C TYR A 84 6.04 -8.67 -13.70
N GLY A 85 5.15 -9.62 -14.05
CA GLY A 85 5.18 -10.34 -15.32
C GLY A 85 5.06 -9.44 -16.55
N SER A 86 4.36 -8.31 -16.42
CA SER A 86 4.16 -7.33 -17.50
C SER A 86 5.30 -6.32 -17.67
N LEU A 87 6.32 -6.33 -16.80
CA LEU A 87 7.44 -5.40 -16.87
C LEU A 87 8.51 -5.84 -17.87
N ALA A 88 9.23 -4.88 -18.45
CA ALA A 88 10.35 -5.16 -19.34
C ALA A 88 11.43 -5.98 -18.59
N PRO A 89 12.00 -7.06 -19.19
CA PRO A 89 12.91 -7.96 -18.48
C PRO A 89 14.10 -7.27 -17.81
N ALA A 90 14.69 -6.27 -18.48
CA ALA A 90 15.83 -5.52 -17.96
C ALA A 90 15.48 -4.62 -16.76
N ALA A 91 14.22 -4.18 -16.66
CA ALA A 91 13.76 -3.27 -15.61
C ALA A 91 13.06 -4.01 -14.45
N ARG A 92 12.72 -5.30 -14.62
CA ARG A 92 11.99 -6.11 -13.64
C ARG A 92 12.73 -6.20 -12.30
N GLY A 93 14.00 -6.57 -12.31
CA GLY A 93 14.80 -6.73 -11.09
C GLY A 93 14.87 -5.46 -10.23
N PRO A 94 15.30 -4.30 -10.79
CA PRO A 94 15.31 -3.03 -10.07
C PRO A 94 13.93 -2.60 -9.56
N ALA A 95 12.88 -2.73 -10.37
CA ALA A 95 11.53 -2.37 -9.97
C ALA A 95 11.01 -3.26 -8.83
N GLN A 96 11.22 -4.58 -8.93
CA GLN A 96 10.88 -5.52 -7.88
C GLN A 96 11.61 -5.16 -6.58
N ALA A 97 12.93 -4.98 -6.60
CA ALA A 97 13.70 -4.65 -5.42
C ALA A 97 13.20 -3.37 -4.71
N ALA A 98 12.88 -2.32 -5.48
CA ALA A 98 12.33 -1.09 -4.92
C ALA A 98 10.92 -1.25 -4.33
N VAL A 99 10.07 -2.07 -4.97
CA VAL A 99 8.76 -2.41 -4.42
C VAL A 99 8.91 -3.21 -3.13
N GLU A 100 9.78 -4.21 -3.08
CA GLU A 100 10.01 -5.00 -1.86
C GLU A 100 10.51 -4.11 -0.71
N ASP A 101 11.48 -3.23 -0.95
CA ASP A 101 11.95 -2.28 0.07
C ASP A 101 10.82 -1.36 0.58
N LEU A 102 9.96 -0.88 -0.32
CA LEU A 102 8.77 -0.12 0.05
C LEU A 102 7.78 -0.95 0.90
N MET A 103 7.54 -2.22 0.54
CA MET A 103 6.58 -3.09 1.27
C MET A 103 7.04 -3.39 2.69
N HIS A 104 8.34 -3.54 2.92
CA HIS A 104 8.89 -3.72 4.28
C HIS A 104 8.67 -2.48 5.15
N GLU A 105 8.89 -1.27 4.63
CA GLU A 105 8.59 -0.04 5.37
C GLU A 105 7.09 0.15 5.61
N LEU A 106 6.28 -0.18 4.59
CA LEU A 106 4.83 -0.11 4.69
C LEU A 106 4.29 -1.00 5.82
N GLU A 107 4.90 -2.16 6.07
CA GLU A 107 4.55 -3.01 7.20
C GLU A 107 4.73 -2.26 8.53
N GLY A 108 5.88 -1.61 8.74
CA GLY A 108 6.14 -0.78 9.93
C GLY A 108 5.10 0.34 10.09
N TRP A 109 4.83 1.08 9.02
CA TRP A 109 3.81 2.14 9.02
C TRP A 109 2.41 1.61 9.27
N SER A 110 2.06 0.42 8.75
CA SER A 110 0.76 -0.19 8.99
C SER A 110 0.56 -0.55 10.46
N MET A 111 1.61 -0.99 11.14
CA MET A 111 1.58 -1.28 12.58
C MET A 111 1.48 0.00 13.41
N GLU A 112 2.14 1.08 13.00
CA GLU A 112 2.01 2.39 13.66
C GLU A 112 0.56 2.91 13.53
N LEU A 113 -0.01 2.87 12.32
CA LEU A 113 -1.40 3.27 12.09
C LEU A 113 -2.37 2.48 12.96
N GLN A 114 -2.17 1.17 13.07
CA GLN A 114 -2.96 0.29 13.94
C GLN A 114 -2.88 0.68 15.42
N ARG A 115 -1.71 1.13 15.90
CA ARG A 115 -1.52 1.53 17.30
C ARG A 115 -2.23 2.85 17.63
N HIS A 116 -2.29 3.77 16.68
CA HIS A 116 -2.83 5.11 16.92
C HIS A 116 -4.32 5.27 16.58
N CYS A 117 -4.83 4.46 15.65
CA CYS A 117 -6.23 4.48 15.24
C CYS A 117 -6.83 3.07 15.24
N PRO A 118 -6.78 2.31 16.35
CA PRO A 118 -7.20 0.91 16.35
C PRO A 118 -8.69 0.76 16.03
N GLU A 119 -9.56 1.65 16.51
CA GLU A 119 -11.00 1.59 16.24
C GLU A 119 -11.31 1.81 14.75
N ASP A 120 -10.76 2.86 14.14
CA ASP A 120 -10.98 3.17 12.73
C ASP A 120 -10.39 2.09 11.83
N TRP A 121 -9.21 1.56 12.19
CA TRP A 121 -8.58 0.44 11.49
C TRP A 121 -9.44 -0.82 11.56
N ASN A 122 -9.95 -1.16 12.74
CA ASN A 122 -10.82 -2.33 12.95
C ASN A 122 -12.14 -2.18 12.16
N GLN A 123 -12.72 -0.98 12.10
CA GLN A 123 -13.92 -0.73 11.32
C GLN A 123 -13.66 -0.88 9.81
N CYS A 124 -12.56 -0.30 9.31
CA CYS A 124 -12.19 -0.41 7.90
C CYS A 124 -11.91 -1.86 7.50
N SER A 125 -11.11 -2.57 8.30
CA SER A 125 -10.79 -3.98 8.06
C SER A 125 -12.02 -4.89 8.17
N ALA A 126 -12.95 -4.63 9.08
CA ALA A 126 -14.21 -5.38 9.17
C ALA A 126 -15.05 -5.26 7.89
N ILE A 127 -15.14 -4.04 7.32
CA ILE A 127 -15.83 -3.81 6.04
C ILE A 127 -15.12 -4.56 4.91
N LEU A 128 -13.80 -4.49 4.84
CA LEU A 128 -13.01 -5.22 3.84
C LEU A 128 -13.22 -6.73 3.95
N VAL A 129 -13.14 -7.29 5.16
CA VAL A 129 -13.38 -8.72 5.42
C VAL A 129 -14.81 -9.10 5.03
N GLN A 130 -15.80 -8.25 5.32
CA GLN A 130 -17.20 -8.51 4.92
C GLN A 130 -17.36 -8.52 3.39
N CYS A 131 -16.72 -7.60 2.68
CA CYS A 131 -16.73 -7.56 1.21
C CYS A 131 -16.08 -8.81 0.61
N LEU A 132 -14.95 -9.25 1.18
CA LEU A 132 -14.20 -10.42 0.68
C LEU A 132 -14.83 -11.76 1.06
N SER A 133 -15.51 -11.84 2.20
CA SER A 133 -16.15 -13.08 2.68
C SER A 133 -17.45 -13.41 1.94
N GLY A 134 -17.99 -12.44 1.18
CA GLY A 134 -19.27 -12.55 0.49
C GLY A 134 -20.47 -12.73 1.43
N PRO A 135 -21.71 -12.63 0.93
CA PRO A 135 -22.92 -12.75 1.75
C PRO A 135 -23.15 -14.14 2.38
N ASN A 136 -22.33 -15.14 2.05
CA ASN A 136 -22.58 -16.55 2.39
C ASN A 136 -22.06 -17.00 3.76
N GLN A 137 -21.34 -16.17 4.54
CA GLN A 137 -20.84 -16.59 5.85
C GLN A 137 -21.84 -16.46 7.03
N LYS A 138 -22.99 -15.80 6.84
CA LYS A 138 -24.02 -15.70 7.90
C LYS A 138 -24.65 -17.05 8.28
N ALA A 139 -24.48 -18.10 7.47
CA ALA A 139 -24.98 -19.43 7.78
C ALA A 139 -24.13 -20.15 8.86
N ALA A 140 -22.83 -19.89 8.95
CA ALA A 140 -21.93 -20.60 9.87
C ALA A 140 -22.01 -20.08 11.32
N GLN A 141 -22.38 -18.82 11.55
CA GLN A 141 -22.48 -18.24 12.90
C GLN A 141 -23.72 -18.72 13.68
N ASN A 142 -24.74 -19.26 12.99
CA ASN A 142 -25.92 -19.84 13.65
C ASN A 142 -25.72 -21.30 14.08
N ALA A 143 -24.61 -21.95 13.70
CA ALA A 143 -24.32 -23.35 14.04
C ALA A 143 -23.68 -23.54 15.43
N PHE A 144 -23.33 -22.47 16.13
CA PHE A 144 -22.66 -22.49 17.45
C PHE A 144 -23.52 -21.94 18.60
N LYS A 145 -24.85 -21.91 18.44
CA LYS A 145 -25.75 -21.75 19.59
C LYS A 145 -26.03 -23.12 20.20
N VAL A 146 -25.27 -23.45 21.26
CA VAL A 146 -25.57 -24.54 22.19
C VAL A 146 -26.56 -24.04 23.23
#